data_AF-A0A958V8I2-F1
#
_entry.id   AF-A0A958V8I2-F1
#
_cell.length_a   1.000
_cell.length_b   1.000
_cell.length_c   1.000
_cell.angle_alpha   90.00
_cell.angle_beta   90.00
_cell.angle_gamma   90.00
#
_symmetry.space_group_name_H-M   'P 1'
#
loop_
_entity.id
_entity.type
_entity.pdbx_description
1 polymer ?
#
loop_
_entity_poly.entity_id
_entity_poly.type
_entity_poly.pdbx_seq_one_letter_code
_entity_poly.pdbx_strand_id
1 'polypeptide(L)' 'PYEALHIVSGLWRELTNFSSGSICMVLASHDYDENDYIRDYNVYLTKKL' A
#
# COMPACT_ATOMS: atom_id res chain seq x y z
N PRO A 1 -9.60 -13.12 -10.71
CA PRO A 1 -9.74 -12.12 -9.64
C PRO A 1 -10.54 -12.66 -8.44
N TYR A 2 -10.17 -13.85 -7.94
CA TYR A 2 -10.84 -14.50 -6.80
C TYR A 2 -10.02 -14.43 -5.51
N GLU A 3 -8.79 -13.94 -5.64
CA GLU A 3 -7.85 -13.77 -4.55
C GLU A 3 -7.62 -12.28 -4.35
N ALA A 4 -7.53 -11.88 -3.08
CA ALA A 4 -7.20 -10.53 -2.67
C ALA A 4 -6.22 -10.62 -1.50
N LEU A 5 -5.38 -9.59 -1.37
CA LEU A 5 -4.44 -9.48 -0.27
C LEU A 5 -4.93 -8.40 0.69
N HIS A 6 -5.32 -8.80 1.90
CA HIS A 6 -5.66 -7.85 2.95
C HIS A 6 -4.38 -7.29 3.57
N ILE A 7 -4.20 -5.97 3.49
CA ILE A 7 -3.07 -5.28 4.10
C ILE A 7 -3.57 -4.42 5.25
N VAL A 8 -3.06 -4.69 6.45
CA VAL A 8 -3.29 -3.86 7.64
C VAL A 8 -2.40 -2.62 7.64
N SER A 9 -2.79 -1.61 8.41
CA SER A 9 -2.01 -0.37 8.56
C SER A 9 -0.60 -0.65 9.10
N GLY A 10 0.35 0.21 8.72
CA GLY A 10 1.75 0.11 9.17
C GLY A 10 2.63 -0.88 8.38
N LEU A 11 2.15 -1.41 7.25
CA LEU A 11 2.94 -2.23 6.36
C LEU A 11 3.45 -1.44 5.15
N TRP A 12 4.78 -1.29 5.05
CA TRP A 12 5.44 -0.79 3.83
C TRP A 12 5.36 -1.82 2.72
N ARG A 13 5.04 -1.39 1.49
CA ARG A 13 4.93 -2.28 0.33
C ARG A 13 5.26 -1.54 -0.96
N GLU A 14 5.76 -2.29 -1.92
CA GLU A 14 5.96 -1.85 -3.30
C GLU A 14 5.20 -2.80 -4.23
N LEU A 15 4.50 -2.25 -5.22
CA LEU A 15 3.83 -3.02 -6.26
C LEU A 15 4.65 -2.91 -7.55
N THR A 16 5.32 -3.99 -7.92
CA THR A 16 6.21 -4.05 -9.09
C THR A 16 5.89 -5.28 -9.95
N ASN A 17 6.54 -5.41 -11.11
CA ASN A 17 6.43 -6.57 -12.00
C ASN A 17 5.02 -6.89 -12.52
N PHE A 18 4.23 -5.86 -12.82
CA PHE A 18 2.94 -6.02 -13.49
C PHE A 18 3.11 -6.62 -14.89
N SER A 19 2.30 -7.64 -15.20
CA SER A 19 2.23 -8.19 -16.56
C SER A 19 1.57 -7.19 -17.52
N SER A 20 1.94 -7.23 -18.80
CA SER A 20 1.32 -6.37 -19.82
C SER A 20 -0.20 -6.54 -19.84
N GLY A 21 -0.93 -5.43 -19.78
CA GLY A 21 -2.40 -5.42 -19.75
C GLY A 21 -3.04 -5.79 -18.40
N SER A 22 -2.25 -5.97 -17.34
CA SER A 22 -2.82 -6.21 -16.00
C SER A 22 -3.46 -4.96 -15.39
N ILE A 23 -4.47 -5.18 -14.55
CA ILE A 23 -5.21 -4.14 -13.82
C ILE A 23 -5.09 -4.45 -12.33
N CYS A 24 -4.73 -3.45 -11.52
CA CYS A 24 -4.72 -3.52 -10.06
C CYS A 24 -5.94 -2.78 -9.50
N MET A 25 -6.71 -3.44 -8.64
CA MET A 25 -7.83 -2.83 -7.92
C MET A 25 -7.51 -2.77 -6.44
N VAL A 26 -7.71 -1.61 -5.83
CA VAL A 26 -7.48 -1.38 -4.40
C VAL A 26 -8.77 -0.87 -3.78
N LEU A 27 -9.19 -1.49 -2.67
CA LEU A 27 -10.27 -1.01 -1.82
C LEU A 27 -9.64 -0.46 -0.54
N ALA A 28 -9.87 0.82 -0.27
CA ALA A 28 -9.36 1.49 0.92
C ALA A 28 -10.47 1.59 1.98
N SER A 29 -10.10 1.47 3.26
CA SER A 29 -11.04 1.62 4.38
C SER A 29 -11.39 3.07 4.70
N HIS A 30 -10.62 4.01 4.16
CA HIS A 30 -10.76 5.45 4.37
C HIS A 30 -10.69 6.19 3.03
N ASP A 31 -11.26 7.39 3.00
CA ASP A 31 -11.03 8.33 1.92
C ASP A 31 -9.56 8.74 1.87
N TYR A 32 -9.13 9.24 0.71
CA TYR A 32 -7.76 9.70 0.53
C TYR A 32 -7.44 10.89 1.43
N ASP A 33 -6.36 10.77 2.20
CA ASP A 33 -5.70 11.86 2.94
C ASP A 33 -4.19 11.78 2.69
N GLU A 34 -3.60 12.84 2.13
CA GLU A 34 -2.16 12.89 1.85
C GLU A 34 -1.32 12.76 3.12
N ASN A 35 -1.83 13.21 4.28
CA ASN A 35 -1.10 13.17 5.54
C ASN A 35 -0.96 11.76 6.14
N ASP A 36 -1.75 10.79 5.66
CA ASP A 36 -1.70 9.39 6.12
C ASP A 36 -0.52 8.61 5.49
N TYR A 37 0.10 9.15 4.44
CA TYR A 37 1.18 8.47 3.72
C TYR A 37 2.56 8.70 4.35
N ILE A 38 3.24 7.60 4.68
CA ILE A 38 4.69 7.59 4.95
C ILE A 38 5.40 7.25 3.64
N ARG A 39 6.04 8.25 3.01
CA ARG A 39 6.73 8.09 1.71
C ARG A 39 8.26 7.96 1.82
N ASP A 40 8.83 8.22 3.00
CA ASP A 40 10.26 8.07 3.28
C ASP A 40 10.49 6.78 4.07
N TYR A 41 11.37 5.92 3.55
CA TYR A 41 11.63 4.62 4.16
C TYR A 41 12.37 4.72 5.49
N ASN A 42 13.24 5.73 5.67
CA ASN A 42 13.91 5.96 6.96
C ASN A 42 12.90 6.45 8.02
N VAL A 43 11.93 7.28 7.62
CA VAL A 43 10.81 7.67 8.48
C VAL A 43 9.96 6.45 8.86
N TYR A 44 9.69 5.55 7.91
CA TYR A 44 9.01 4.28 8.20
C TYR A 44 9.77 3.41 9.20
N LEU A 45 11.09 3.24 9.03
CA LEU A 45 11.92 2.42 9.95
C LEU A 45 11.98 2.97 11.37
N THR A 46 11.88 4.30 11.54
CA THR A 46 11.89 4.95 12.86
C THR A 46 10.51 4.96 13.51
N LYS A 47 9.43 5.03 12.71
CA LYS A 47 8.05 4.85 13.16
C LYS A 47 7.71 3.36 13.22
N LYS A 48 8.21 2.66 14.23
CA LYS A 48 7.60 1.37 14.62
C LYS A 48 6.20 1.66 15.13
N LEU A 49 5.21 1.45 14.27
CA LEU A 49 3.80 1.27 14.66
C LEU A 49 3.63 -0.08 15.35
#